data_AF-A0A8X7UDK4-F1
#
_entry.id   AF-A0A8X7UDK4-F1
#
_cell.length_a   1.000
_cell.length_b   1.000
_cell.length_c   1.000
_cell.angle_alpha   90.00
_cell.angle_beta   90.00
_cell.angle_gamma   90.00
#
_symmetry.space_group_name_H-M   'P 1'
#
loop_
_entity.id
_entity.type
_entity.pdbx_description
1 polymer ?
#
loop_
_entity_poly.entity_id
_entity_poly.type
_entity_poly.pdbx_seq_one_letter_code
_entity_poly.pdbx_strand_id
1 'polypeptide(L)'
;MEPIRVLCSQTERFNNVRAFFVAEIPDSITRLLIPLSSLGEEVDSNLELQEKIVTTLVNISYIEESRTVMAQNPLVIPQLTKSLKQGTDDTRRISALTLGSLSLVDSNKIIIGNSETLRAMIDVIKEGDLSATKEAYYALYQLDYVLENREKAVSEGVIPALTNMIKSGNNKNLMLSVLTTLSFHNGVLEEKDDIGFIDDLFRILRNPSSSRTCEVALAMVARVCCLRSTGDRNREKL
;
A
#
# COMPACT_ATOMS: atom_id res chain seq x y z
N MET A 1 -16.27 20.81 14.77
CA MET A 1 -14.92 21.09 14.24
C MET A 1 -13.88 21.35 15.33
N GLU A 2 -14.16 22.16 16.37
CA GLU A 2 -13.12 22.45 17.38
C GLU A 2 -12.58 21.22 18.15
N PRO A 3 -13.42 20.26 18.61
CA PRO A 3 -12.90 19.10 19.34
C PRO A 3 -11.94 18.22 18.52
N ILE A 4 -12.20 18.08 17.21
CA ILE A 4 -11.35 17.25 16.33
C ILE A 4 -10.00 17.94 16.05
N ARG A 5 -9.96 19.28 15.96
CA ARG A 5 -8.70 20.03 15.83
C ARG A 5 -7.82 19.85 17.05
N VAL A 6 -8.42 19.99 18.24
CA VAL A 6 -7.71 19.79 19.51
C VAL A 6 -7.18 18.37 19.59
N LEU A 7 -8.01 17.35 19.32
CA LEU A 7 -7.56 15.96 19.35
C LEU A 7 -6.43 15.68 18.33
N CYS A 8 -6.54 16.19 17.11
CA CYS A 8 -5.50 16.05 16.09
C CYS A 8 -4.17 16.65 16.58
N SER A 9 -4.19 17.87 17.13
CA SER A 9 -2.99 18.53 17.67
C SER A 9 -2.39 17.79 18.88
N GLN A 10 -3.25 17.25 19.76
CA GLN A 10 -2.79 16.51 20.93
C GLN A 10 -2.16 15.16 20.54
N THR A 11 -2.77 14.43 19.61
CA THR A 11 -2.22 13.17 19.10
C THR A 11 -0.95 13.40 18.29
N GLU A 12 -0.76 14.54 17.64
CA GLU A 12 0.50 14.87 16.97
C GLU A 12 1.66 14.97 17.98
N ARG A 13 1.41 15.56 19.15
CA ARG A 13 2.45 15.91 20.14
C ARG A 13 2.70 14.85 21.20
N PHE A 14 1.70 14.07 21.57
CA PHE A 14 1.72 13.32 22.83
C PHE A 14 1.40 11.83 22.65
N ASN A 15 2.40 10.97 22.87
CA ASN A 15 2.22 9.51 22.78
C ASN A 15 1.23 8.97 23.81
N ASN A 16 1.20 9.54 25.02
CA ASN A 16 0.24 9.18 26.05
C ASN A 16 -1.20 9.50 25.62
N VAL A 17 -1.44 10.57 24.85
CA VAL A 17 -2.78 10.87 24.32
C VAL A 17 -3.21 9.80 23.31
N ARG A 18 -2.30 9.37 22.42
CA ARG A 18 -2.59 8.30 21.45
C ARG A 18 -2.97 6.99 22.15
N ALA A 19 -2.18 6.57 23.14
CA ALA A 19 -2.41 5.35 23.89
C ALA A 19 -3.70 5.44 24.73
N PHE A 20 -3.87 6.53 25.48
CA PHE A 20 -5.06 6.77 26.30
C PHE A 20 -6.34 6.78 25.46
N PHE A 21 -6.31 7.45 24.30
CA PHE A 21 -7.48 7.54 23.43
C PHE A 21 -7.99 6.17 22.99
N VAL A 22 -7.10 5.22 22.69
CA VAL A 22 -7.49 3.87 22.26
C VAL A 22 -7.79 2.95 23.43
N ALA A 23 -7.00 2.99 24.50
CA ALA A 23 -7.11 2.05 25.61
C ALA A 23 -8.21 2.41 26.62
N GLU A 24 -8.40 3.70 26.90
CA GLU A 24 -9.22 4.14 28.04
C GLU A 24 -10.59 4.71 27.62
N ILE A 25 -10.76 5.07 26.35
CA ILE A 25 -12.01 5.65 25.84
C ILE A 25 -12.76 4.59 25.00
N PRO A 26 -13.91 4.08 25.47
CA PRO A 26 -14.69 3.09 24.73
C PRO A 26 -15.16 3.61 23.37
N ASP A 27 -15.01 2.78 22.35
CA ASP A 27 -15.40 3.07 20.96
C ASP A 27 -14.79 4.35 20.38
N SER A 28 -13.66 4.82 20.91
CA SER A 28 -13.06 6.11 20.55
C SER A 28 -12.77 6.24 19.06
N ILE A 29 -12.26 5.18 18.43
CA ILE A 29 -11.99 5.12 16.98
C ILE A 29 -13.30 5.18 16.19
N THR A 30 -14.33 4.46 16.60
CA THR A 30 -15.66 4.53 15.97
C THR A 30 -16.21 5.94 16.07
N ARG A 31 -16.17 6.55 17.27
CA ARG A 31 -16.65 7.91 17.54
C ARG A 31 -15.88 8.96 16.74
N LEU A 32 -14.59 8.76 16.52
CA LEU A 32 -13.76 9.60 15.65
C LEU A 32 -14.25 9.57 14.19
N LEU A 33 -14.77 8.43 13.73
CA LEU A 33 -15.23 8.21 12.35
C LEU A 33 -16.72 8.50 12.13
N ILE A 34 -17.54 8.59 13.18
CA ILE A 34 -18.97 8.93 13.10
C ILE A 34 -19.22 10.17 12.24
N PRO A 35 -18.49 11.30 12.41
CA PRO A 35 -18.75 12.49 11.61
C PRO A 35 -18.67 12.24 10.10
N LEU A 36 -17.78 11.34 9.65
CA LEU A 36 -17.65 10.98 8.24
C LEU A 36 -18.72 9.98 7.79
N SER A 37 -19.24 9.17 8.70
CA SER A 37 -20.27 8.17 8.42
C SER A 37 -21.69 8.75 8.41
N SER A 38 -21.95 9.78 9.23
CA SER A 38 -23.25 10.44 9.36
C SER A 38 -23.57 11.44 8.24
N LEU A 39 -22.59 11.80 7.41
CA LEU A 39 -22.70 12.86 6.39
C LEU A 39 -23.08 12.36 4.97
N GLY A 40 -23.35 11.07 4.77
CA GLY A 40 -23.76 10.54 3.46
C GLY A 40 -22.73 10.81 2.34
N GLU A 41 -23.16 10.76 1.07
CA GLU A 41 -22.28 11.07 -0.08
C GLU A 41 -21.81 12.55 -0.14
N GLU A 42 -22.27 13.43 0.76
CA GLU A 42 -21.79 14.82 0.88
C GLU A 42 -20.38 14.93 1.50
N VAL A 43 -19.67 13.81 1.69
CA VAL A 43 -18.27 13.74 2.19
C VAL A 43 -17.27 14.51 1.31
N ASP A 44 -17.66 14.92 0.10
CA ASP A 44 -16.90 15.89 -0.71
C ASP A 44 -16.88 17.32 -0.10
N SER A 45 -17.73 17.61 0.90
CA SER A 45 -17.98 18.99 1.34
C SER A 45 -17.07 19.48 2.49
N ASN A 46 -16.37 18.61 3.21
CA ASN A 46 -15.51 19.03 4.34
C ASN A 46 -14.14 18.33 4.35
N LEU A 47 -13.30 18.72 3.38
CA LEU A 47 -11.92 18.25 3.23
C LEU A 47 -11.10 18.43 4.51
N GLU A 48 -11.34 19.51 5.25
CA GLU A 48 -10.61 19.80 6.49
C GLU A 48 -10.96 18.79 7.61
N LEU A 49 -12.24 18.44 7.76
CA LEU A 49 -12.65 17.41 8.71
C LEU A 49 -12.03 16.06 8.36
N GLN A 50 -12.06 15.69 7.08
CA GLN A 50 -11.44 14.45 6.59
C GLN A 50 -9.94 14.43 6.89
N GLU A 51 -9.23 15.54 6.60
CA GLU A 51 -7.81 15.68 6.88
C GLU A 51 -7.49 15.53 8.36
N LYS A 52 -8.23 16.18 9.26
CA LYS A 52 -7.98 16.07 10.70
C LYS A 52 -8.27 14.68 11.23
N ILE A 53 -9.30 14.00 10.72
CA ILE A 53 -9.60 12.63 11.12
C ILE A 53 -8.50 11.67 10.63
N VAL A 54 -8.15 11.71 9.35
CA VAL A 54 -7.11 10.85 8.76
C VAL A 54 -5.74 11.10 9.40
N THR A 55 -5.41 12.36 9.72
CA THR A 55 -4.20 12.72 10.47
C THR A 55 -4.22 12.18 11.90
N THR A 56 -5.37 12.24 12.58
CA THR A 56 -5.51 11.64 13.91
C THR A 56 -5.30 10.13 13.86
N LEU A 57 -5.84 9.45 12.84
CA LEU A 57 -5.64 8.01 12.64
C LEU A 57 -4.16 7.66 12.42
N VAL A 58 -3.43 8.39 11.56
CA VAL A 58 -2.01 8.09 11.35
C VAL A 58 -1.21 8.29 12.64
N ASN A 59 -1.50 9.34 13.41
CA ASN A 59 -0.85 9.61 14.67
C ASN A 59 -1.06 8.45 15.66
N ILE A 60 -2.29 7.95 15.78
CA ILE A 60 -2.61 6.80 16.62
C ILE A 60 -1.89 5.53 16.14
N SER A 61 -1.78 5.32 14.83
CA SER A 61 -1.15 4.11 14.25
C SER A 61 0.33 3.94 14.60
N TYR A 62 1.02 5.01 15.02
CA TYR A 62 2.40 4.92 15.50
C TYR A 62 2.54 4.20 16.85
N ILE A 63 1.43 4.00 17.58
CA ILE A 63 1.39 3.15 18.77
C ILE A 63 1.09 1.72 18.32
N GLU A 64 1.98 0.79 18.66
CA GLU A 64 1.91 -0.61 18.20
C GLU A 64 0.64 -1.30 18.67
N GLU A 65 0.30 -1.10 19.93
CA GLU A 65 -0.87 -1.68 20.59
C GLU A 65 -2.18 -1.20 19.95
N SER A 66 -2.18 0.00 19.37
CA SER A 66 -3.35 0.58 18.72
C SER A 66 -3.62 0.00 17.34
N ARG A 67 -2.60 -0.52 16.64
CA ARG A 67 -2.73 -0.95 15.24
C ARG A 67 -3.75 -2.06 15.05
N THR A 68 -3.76 -3.06 15.94
CA THR A 68 -4.71 -4.19 15.86
C THR A 68 -6.14 -3.70 16.08
N VAL A 69 -6.37 -2.87 17.09
CA VAL A 69 -7.69 -2.31 17.41
C VAL A 69 -8.22 -1.47 16.24
N MET A 70 -7.34 -0.66 15.64
CA MET A 70 -7.68 0.14 14.45
C MET A 70 -8.07 -0.74 13.27
N ALA A 71 -7.29 -1.76 12.92
CA ALA A 71 -7.59 -2.61 11.77
C ALA A 71 -8.86 -3.45 11.97
N GLN A 72 -9.13 -3.89 13.20
CA GLN A 72 -10.35 -4.63 13.54
C GLN A 72 -11.61 -3.75 13.55
N ASN A 73 -11.46 -2.43 13.65
CA ASN A 73 -12.60 -1.52 13.58
C ASN A 73 -13.18 -1.51 12.15
N PRO A 74 -14.47 -1.83 11.96
CA PRO A 74 -15.05 -2.02 10.64
C PRO A 74 -15.10 -0.74 9.78
N LEU A 75 -14.91 0.44 10.38
CA LEU A 75 -14.96 1.72 9.68
C LEU A 75 -13.58 2.20 9.19
N VAL A 76 -12.48 1.73 9.80
CA VAL A 76 -11.14 2.29 9.53
C VAL A 76 -10.64 1.94 8.13
N ILE A 77 -10.58 0.67 7.77
CA ILE A 77 -10.05 0.24 6.45
C ILE A 77 -10.91 0.78 5.29
N PRO A 78 -12.26 0.72 5.34
CA PRO A 78 -13.09 1.33 4.29
C PRO A 78 -12.88 2.85 4.19
N GLN A 79 -12.79 3.57 5.32
CA GLN A 79 -12.59 5.01 5.29
C GLN A 79 -11.22 5.39 4.70
N LEU A 80 -10.15 4.70 5.09
CA LEU A 80 -8.82 4.93 4.53
C LEU A 80 -8.77 4.60 3.03
N THR A 81 -9.46 3.55 2.61
CA THR A 81 -9.58 3.17 1.19
C THR A 81 -10.33 4.22 0.38
N LYS A 82 -11.44 4.76 0.93
CA LYS A 82 -12.18 5.87 0.32
C LYS A 82 -11.31 7.13 0.21
N SER A 83 -10.63 7.52 1.29
CA SER A 83 -9.72 8.67 1.31
C SER A 83 -8.52 8.48 0.35
N LEU A 84 -8.04 7.26 0.15
CA LEU A 84 -6.98 6.97 -0.82
C LEU A 84 -7.45 7.17 -2.28
N LYS A 85 -8.70 6.82 -2.58
CA LYS A 85 -9.30 6.96 -3.93
C LYS A 85 -9.74 8.38 -4.26
N GLN A 86 -10.31 9.10 -3.31
CA GLN A 86 -11.09 10.33 -3.56
C GLN A 86 -10.58 11.54 -2.77
N GLY A 87 -9.56 11.38 -1.93
CA GLY A 87 -9.04 12.45 -1.09
C GLY A 87 -8.18 13.47 -1.84
N THR A 88 -7.82 14.55 -1.15
CA THR A 88 -6.71 15.44 -1.50
C THR A 88 -5.36 14.73 -1.47
N ASP A 89 -4.34 15.28 -2.11
CA ASP A 89 -2.96 14.74 -2.11
C ASP A 89 -2.48 14.34 -0.70
N ASP A 90 -2.71 15.21 0.29
CA ASP A 90 -2.33 14.93 1.68
C ASP A 90 -3.16 13.82 2.30
N THR A 91 -4.49 13.82 2.14
CA THR A 91 -5.33 12.76 2.71
C THR A 91 -5.08 11.42 2.04
N ARG A 92 -4.80 11.37 0.74
CA ARG A 92 -4.39 10.17 0.02
C ARG A 92 -3.06 9.64 0.55
N ARG A 93 -2.05 10.50 0.66
CA ARG A 93 -0.74 10.14 1.20
C ARG A 93 -0.82 9.64 2.64
N ILE A 94 -1.53 10.35 3.51
CA ILE A 94 -1.67 9.97 4.92
C ILE A 94 -2.48 8.67 5.04
N SER A 95 -3.48 8.46 4.20
CA SER A 95 -4.26 7.20 4.18
C SER A 95 -3.37 6.02 3.80
N ALA A 96 -2.57 6.16 2.76
CA ALA A 96 -1.60 5.14 2.36
C ALA A 96 -0.55 4.87 3.46
N LEU A 97 -0.03 5.92 4.09
CA LEU A 97 0.91 5.81 5.22
C LEU A 97 0.29 5.08 6.41
N THR A 98 -0.97 5.37 6.73
CA THR A 98 -1.71 4.71 7.80
C THR A 98 -1.90 3.22 7.48
N LEU A 99 -2.33 2.88 6.26
CA LEU A 99 -2.46 1.49 5.82
C LEU A 99 -1.13 0.73 5.89
N GLY A 100 -0.02 1.37 5.51
CA GLY A 100 1.32 0.80 5.64
C GLY A 100 1.74 0.56 7.09
N SER A 101 1.48 1.53 7.97
CA SER A 101 1.70 1.41 9.42
C SER A 101 0.90 0.25 10.01
N LEU A 102 -0.40 0.15 9.71
CA LEU A 102 -1.26 -0.94 10.19
C LEU A 102 -0.78 -2.31 9.70
N SER A 103 -0.21 -2.39 8.49
CA SER A 103 0.30 -3.63 7.88
C SER A 103 1.60 -4.15 8.53
N LEU A 104 2.20 -3.42 9.47
CA LEU A 104 3.33 -3.90 10.28
C LEU A 104 2.94 -5.04 11.24
N VAL A 105 1.65 -5.25 11.46
CA VAL A 105 1.12 -6.35 12.28
C VAL A 105 0.58 -7.44 11.36
N ASP A 106 1.03 -8.69 11.53
CA ASP A 106 0.68 -9.79 10.63
C ASP A 106 -0.84 -10.06 10.54
N SER A 107 -1.55 -10.00 11.67
CA SER A 107 -3.01 -10.17 11.70
C SER A 107 -3.76 -9.13 10.87
N ASN A 108 -3.21 -7.92 10.75
CA ASN A 108 -3.84 -6.82 10.02
C ASN A 108 -3.70 -6.99 8.51
N LYS A 109 -2.64 -7.66 8.04
CA LYS A 109 -2.41 -7.89 6.60
C LYS A 109 -3.57 -8.64 5.95
N ILE A 110 -4.19 -9.57 6.67
CA ILE A 110 -5.37 -10.31 6.20
C ILE A 110 -6.60 -9.41 6.05
N ILE A 111 -6.80 -8.49 7.00
CA ILE A 111 -7.94 -7.55 7.00
C ILE A 111 -7.79 -6.52 5.87
N ILE A 112 -6.58 -5.98 5.71
CA ILE A 112 -6.27 -4.93 4.73
C ILE A 112 -6.23 -5.49 3.31
N GLY A 113 -5.76 -6.72 3.14
CA GLY A 113 -5.58 -7.43 1.86
C GLY A 113 -6.86 -7.83 1.11
N ASN A 114 -7.98 -7.14 1.36
CA ASN A 114 -9.13 -7.23 0.48
C ASN A 114 -8.82 -6.59 -0.89
N SER A 115 -9.45 -7.09 -1.95
CA SER A 115 -9.14 -6.66 -3.33
C SER A 115 -9.42 -5.17 -3.57
N GLU A 116 -10.36 -4.55 -2.84
CA GLU A 116 -10.66 -3.13 -3.03
C GLU A 116 -9.51 -2.22 -2.58
N THR A 117 -8.96 -2.46 -1.40
CA THR A 117 -7.82 -1.70 -0.87
C THR A 117 -6.57 -1.90 -1.74
N LEU A 118 -6.31 -3.15 -2.14
CA LEU A 118 -5.17 -3.48 -3.01
C LEU A 118 -5.27 -2.74 -4.35
N ARG A 119 -6.45 -2.79 -5.00
CA ARG A 119 -6.70 -2.07 -6.25
C ARG A 119 -6.52 -0.56 -6.08
N ALA A 120 -7.04 0.02 -4.99
CA ALA A 120 -6.88 1.44 -4.70
C ALA A 120 -5.39 1.85 -4.59
N MET A 121 -4.56 1.06 -3.90
CA MET A 121 -3.12 1.30 -3.83
C MET A 121 -2.43 1.18 -5.20
N ILE A 122 -2.82 0.18 -5.99
CA ILE A 122 -2.28 -0.04 -7.34
C ILE A 122 -2.64 1.12 -8.27
N ASP A 123 -3.87 1.64 -8.19
CA ASP A 123 -4.31 2.75 -9.02
C ASP A 123 -3.55 4.05 -8.68
N VAL A 124 -3.32 4.33 -7.38
CA VAL A 124 -2.44 5.43 -6.95
C VAL A 124 -1.04 5.31 -7.55
N ILE A 125 -0.48 4.09 -7.61
CA ILE A 125 0.84 3.85 -8.22
C ILE A 125 0.79 4.08 -9.75
N LYS A 126 -0.29 3.69 -10.42
CA LYS A 126 -0.47 3.88 -11.87
C LYS A 126 -0.58 5.36 -12.24
N GLU A 127 -1.23 6.17 -11.40
CA GLU A 127 -1.33 7.62 -11.60
C GLU A 127 0.03 8.31 -11.55
N GLY A 128 0.98 7.74 -10.80
CA GLY A 128 2.34 8.25 -10.71
C GLY A 128 2.47 9.57 -9.93
N ASP A 129 1.40 9.99 -9.25
CA ASP A 129 1.36 11.17 -8.39
C ASP A 129 2.29 11.00 -7.17
N LEU A 130 3.14 11.99 -6.95
CA LEU A 130 4.36 11.88 -6.15
C LEU A 130 4.09 11.74 -4.65
N SER A 131 3.00 12.30 -4.14
CA SER A 131 2.76 12.42 -2.69
C SER A 131 2.39 11.06 -2.06
N ALA A 132 1.45 10.33 -2.66
CA ALA A 132 0.91 9.10 -2.10
C ALA A 132 1.58 7.82 -2.63
N THR A 133 2.18 7.84 -3.82
CA THR A 133 2.74 6.64 -4.47
C THR A 133 3.75 5.90 -3.59
N LYS A 134 4.67 6.63 -2.95
CA LYS A 134 5.71 6.04 -2.11
C LYS A 134 5.11 5.26 -0.93
N GLU A 135 4.08 5.82 -0.31
CA GLU A 135 3.44 5.24 0.88
C GLU A 135 2.49 4.11 0.48
N ALA A 136 1.77 4.24 -0.64
CA ALA A 136 0.90 3.18 -1.18
C ALA A 136 1.72 1.93 -1.53
N TYR A 137 2.89 2.15 -2.12
CA TYR A 137 3.85 1.11 -2.38
C TYR A 137 4.38 0.44 -1.12
N TYR A 138 4.77 1.23 -0.11
CA TYR A 138 5.25 0.69 1.16
C TYR A 138 4.17 -0.19 1.81
N ALA A 139 2.90 0.21 1.73
CA ALA A 139 1.80 -0.62 2.20
C ALA A 139 1.68 -1.94 1.42
N LEU A 140 1.72 -1.90 0.08
CA LEU A 140 1.70 -3.13 -0.75
C LEU A 140 2.86 -4.08 -0.41
N TYR A 141 4.05 -3.54 -0.14
CA TYR A 141 5.19 -4.35 0.30
C TYR A 141 4.92 -5.10 1.59
N GLN A 142 4.33 -4.44 2.58
CA GLN A 142 4.00 -5.09 3.85
C GLN A 142 2.93 -6.19 3.65
N LEU A 143 2.00 -5.98 2.72
CA LEU A 143 0.94 -6.94 2.40
C LEU A 143 1.44 -8.14 1.60
N ASP A 144 2.50 -7.97 0.80
CA ASP A 144 3.12 -9.02 -0.03
C ASP A 144 3.67 -10.20 0.79
N TYR A 145 3.92 -10.03 2.09
CA TYR A 145 4.30 -11.14 2.96
C TYR A 145 3.20 -12.22 3.12
N VAL A 146 1.96 -11.92 2.71
CA VAL A 146 0.84 -12.87 2.66
C VAL A 146 0.61 -13.31 1.21
N LEU A 147 0.64 -14.62 0.96
CA LEU A 147 0.53 -15.19 -0.39
C LEU A 147 -0.78 -14.79 -1.08
N GLU A 148 -1.90 -14.87 -0.39
CA GLU A 148 -3.23 -14.56 -0.94
C GLU A 148 -3.34 -13.09 -1.35
N ASN A 149 -2.69 -12.19 -0.62
CA ASN A 149 -2.65 -10.77 -0.96
C ASN A 149 -1.77 -10.51 -2.19
N ARG A 150 -0.65 -11.22 -2.29
CA ARG A 150 0.24 -11.17 -3.44
C ARG A 150 -0.48 -11.59 -4.71
N GLU A 151 -1.15 -12.75 -4.69
CA GLU A 151 -1.88 -13.27 -5.84
C GLU A 151 -2.95 -12.28 -6.30
N LYS A 152 -3.75 -11.73 -5.37
CA LYS A 152 -4.72 -10.67 -5.69
C LYS A 152 -4.05 -9.44 -6.30
N ALA A 153 -2.96 -8.94 -5.72
CA ALA A 153 -2.26 -7.76 -6.23
C ALA A 153 -1.72 -7.99 -7.65
N VAL A 154 -1.26 -9.20 -7.95
CA VAL A 154 -0.84 -9.61 -9.30
C VAL A 154 -2.02 -9.61 -10.26
N SER A 155 -3.15 -10.22 -9.87
CA SER A 155 -4.39 -10.21 -10.68
C SER A 155 -4.91 -8.78 -10.94
N GLU A 156 -4.74 -7.86 -10.00
CA GLU A 156 -5.10 -6.43 -10.12
C GLU A 156 -4.06 -5.60 -10.92
N GLY A 157 -2.97 -6.22 -11.36
CA GLY A 157 -1.99 -5.60 -12.25
C GLY A 157 -0.90 -4.78 -11.56
N VAL A 158 -0.43 -5.18 -10.37
CA VAL A 158 0.69 -4.50 -9.69
C VAL A 158 2.00 -4.55 -10.49
N ILE A 159 2.30 -5.66 -11.18
CA ILE A 159 3.54 -5.83 -11.96
C ILE A 159 3.66 -4.77 -13.07
N PRO A 160 2.69 -4.62 -14.00
CA PRO A 160 2.79 -3.60 -15.04
C PRO A 160 2.79 -2.18 -14.47
N ALA A 161 2.08 -1.91 -13.37
CA ALA A 161 2.09 -0.59 -12.71
C ALA A 161 3.50 -0.21 -12.23
N LEU A 162 4.16 -1.11 -11.48
CA LEU A 162 5.53 -0.90 -11.00
C LEU A 162 6.54 -0.79 -12.14
N THR A 163 6.39 -1.62 -13.18
CA THR A 163 7.25 -1.60 -14.37
C THR A 163 7.18 -0.25 -15.08
N ASN A 164 5.97 0.28 -15.27
CA ASN A 164 5.77 1.59 -15.88
C ASN A 164 6.32 2.73 -15.02
N MET A 165 6.21 2.63 -13.69
CA MET A 165 6.77 3.62 -12.79
C MET A 165 8.31 3.64 -12.79
N ILE A 166 8.95 2.47 -12.90
CA ILE A 166 10.42 2.39 -13.03
C ILE A 166 10.88 3.07 -14.33
N LYS A 167 10.15 2.85 -15.43
CA LYS A 167 10.44 3.47 -16.73
C LYS A 167 10.25 4.99 -16.72
N SER A 168 9.26 5.50 -15.99
CA SER A 168 8.89 6.92 -16.02
C SER A 168 9.90 7.82 -15.32
N GLY A 169 10.78 7.28 -14.48
CA GLY A 169 11.79 8.09 -13.79
C GLY A 169 11.60 8.20 -12.28
N ASN A 170 10.40 7.89 -11.78
CA ASN A 170 9.96 8.29 -10.45
C ASN A 170 10.30 7.24 -9.37
N ASN A 171 10.89 7.67 -8.24
CA ASN A 171 11.09 6.87 -7.02
C ASN A 171 11.69 5.46 -7.22
N LYS A 172 12.62 5.32 -8.17
CA LYS A 172 13.12 4.04 -8.70
C LYS A 172 13.61 3.07 -7.64
N ASN A 173 14.48 3.48 -6.72
CA ASN A 173 15.14 2.56 -5.79
C ASN A 173 14.16 1.85 -4.86
N LEU A 174 13.16 2.60 -4.36
CA LEU A 174 12.13 2.02 -3.51
C LEU A 174 11.31 1.05 -4.35
N MET A 175 10.75 1.47 -5.50
CA MET A 175 9.91 0.68 -6.44
C MET A 175 10.58 -0.63 -6.94
N LEU A 176 11.89 -0.59 -7.11
CA LEU A 176 12.69 -1.74 -7.52
C LEU A 176 12.74 -2.81 -6.43
N SER A 177 12.85 -2.43 -5.15
CA SER A 177 13.00 -3.38 -4.04
C SER A 177 11.81 -4.33 -3.84
N VAL A 178 10.59 -3.88 -4.11
CA VAL A 178 9.36 -4.66 -3.91
C VAL A 178 8.94 -5.32 -5.19
N LEU A 179 9.16 -4.72 -6.37
CA LEU A 179 9.05 -5.50 -7.59
C LEU A 179 9.99 -6.72 -7.51
N THR A 180 11.17 -6.55 -6.92
CA THR A 180 12.08 -7.67 -6.60
C THR A 180 11.40 -8.63 -5.64
N THR A 181 10.99 -8.16 -4.46
CA THR A 181 10.36 -9.03 -3.44
C THR A 181 9.16 -9.82 -4.02
N LEU A 182 8.22 -9.15 -4.67
CA LEU A 182 7.07 -9.73 -5.38
C LEU A 182 7.51 -10.79 -6.39
N SER A 183 8.52 -10.49 -7.22
CA SER A 183 9.05 -11.42 -8.23
C SER A 183 9.77 -12.62 -7.61
N PHE A 184 10.39 -12.45 -6.44
CA PHE A 184 11.16 -13.46 -5.74
C PHE A 184 10.31 -14.46 -4.95
N HIS A 185 9.04 -14.15 -4.70
CA HIS A 185 8.10 -15.10 -4.15
C HIS A 185 7.39 -15.89 -5.26
N ASN A 186 7.23 -17.21 -5.07
CA ASN A 186 6.76 -18.15 -6.11
C ASN A 186 5.33 -17.81 -6.62
N GLY A 187 5.05 -18.08 -7.90
CA GLY A 187 3.73 -17.92 -8.55
C GLY A 187 3.54 -16.65 -9.40
N VAL A 188 4.23 -15.55 -9.07
CA VAL A 188 4.01 -14.23 -9.70
C VAL A 188 4.45 -14.14 -11.17
N LEU A 189 5.46 -14.94 -11.54
CA LEU A 189 6.08 -14.91 -12.87
C LEU A 189 5.76 -16.16 -13.71
N GLU A 190 5.02 -17.13 -13.16
CA GLU A 190 4.61 -18.34 -13.90
C GLU A 190 3.41 -18.06 -14.82
N GLU A 191 2.55 -17.09 -14.49
CA GLU A 191 1.35 -16.78 -15.28
C GLU A 191 1.55 -15.73 -16.39
N LYS A 192 2.69 -15.04 -16.43
CA LYS A 192 2.92 -14.00 -17.43
C LYS A 192 4.08 -14.35 -18.36
N ASP A 193 3.73 -15.03 -19.44
CA ASP A 193 4.46 -15.01 -20.72
C ASP A 193 4.35 -13.63 -21.39
N ASP A 194 4.53 -12.56 -20.61
CA ASP A 194 4.44 -11.20 -21.08
C ASP A 194 5.80 -10.81 -21.66
N ILE A 195 6.00 -11.15 -22.95
CA ILE A 195 7.19 -10.76 -23.73
C ILE A 195 7.50 -9.28 -23.52
N GLY A 196 6.47 -8.43 -23.38
CA GLY A 196 6.61 -7.01 -23.09
C GLY A 196 7.32 -6.72 -21.76
N PHE A 197 7.02 -7.47 -20.69
CA PHE A 197 7.68 -7.29 -19.39
C PHE A 197 9.18 -7.63 -19.46
N ILE A 198 9.53 -8.72 -20.16
CA ILE A 198 10.93 -9.11 -20.36
C ILE A 198 11.68 -8.07 -21.19
N ASP A 199 11.07 -7.59 -22.28
CA ASP A 199 11.63 -6.52 -23.13
C ASP A 199 11.85 -5.23 -22.34
N ASP A 200 10.92 -4.90 -21.44
CA ASP A 200 11.04 -3.75 -20.55
C ASP A 200 12.20 -3.88 -19.56
N LEU A 201 12.40 -5.07 -18.98
CA LEU A 201 13.56 -5.36 -18.13
C LEU A 201 14.86 -5.22 -18.91
N PHE A 202 14.94 -5.75 -20.13
CA PHE A 202 16.11 -5.58 -20.99
C PHE A 202 16.35 -4.10 -21.37
N ARG A 203 15.28 -3.33 -21.59
CA ARG A 203 15.40 -1.88 -21.84
C ARG A 203 15.93 -1.13 -20.63
N ILE A 204 15.52 -1.50 -19.42
CA ILE A 204 16.06 -0.98 -18.17
C ILE A 204 17.54 -1.36 -18.01
N LEU A 205 17.91 -2.59 -18.34
CA LEU A 205 19.31 -3.07 -18.30
C LEU A 205 20.23 -2.36 -19.29
N ARG A 206 19.70 -1.98 -20.46
CA ARG A 206 20.47 -1.28 -21.50
C ARG A 206 20.84 0.15 -21.10
N ASN A 207 19.96 0.82 -20.35
CA ASN A 207 20.16 2.18 -19.86
C ASN A 207 19.79 2.28 -18.36
N PRO A 208 20.60 1.68 -17.47
CA PRO A 208 20.29 1.66 -16.06
C PRO A 208 20.49 3.05 -15.46
N SER A 209 19.50 3.53 -14.72
CA SER A 209 19.59 4.81 -14.02
C SER A 209 20.46 4.77 -12.76
N SER A 210 20.76 3.58 -12.24
CA SER A 210 21.69 3.37 -11.12
C SER A 210 22.22 1.94 -11.15
N SER A 211 23.34 1.70 -10.47
CA SER A 211 23.87 0.35 -10.26
C SER A 211 22.82 -0.57 -9.61
N ARG A 212 22.04 -0.06 -8.66
CA ARG A 212 20.96 -0.80 -8.00
C ARG A 212 19.82 -1.17 -8.96
N THR A 213 19.46 -0.28 -9.88
CA THR A 213 18.47 -0.58 -10.94
C THR A 213 18.94 -1.71 -11.84
N CYS A 214 20.23 -1.75 -12.17
CA CYS A 214 20.82 -2.82 -12.97
C CYS A 214 20.80 -4.16 -12.23
N GLU A 215 21.25 -4.21 -10.98
CA GLU A 215 21.24 -5.41 -10.13
C GLU A 215 19.84 -6.02 -10.02
N VAL A 216 18.84 -5.18 -9.79
CA VAL A 216 17.45 -5.62 -9.63
C VAL A 216 16.87 -6.15 -10.94
N ALA A 217 17.03 -5.42 -12.04
CA ALA A 217 16.55 -5.87 -13.34
C ALA A 217 17.24 -7.17 -13.78
N LEU A 218 18.54 -7.33 -13.47
CA LEU A 218 19.28 -8.59 -13.70
C LEU A 218 18.70 -9.73 -12.87
N ALA A 219 18.43 -9.49 -11.58
CA ALA A 219 17.86 -10.49 -10.69
C ALA A 219 16.47 -10.96 -11.15
N MET A 220 15.64 -10.04 -11.67
CA MET A 220 14.33 -10.38 -12.26
C MET A 220 14.46 -11.19 -13.54
N VAL A 221 15.31 -10.76 -14.48
CA VAL A 221 15.56 -11.51 -15.73
C VAL A 221 16.07 -12.92 -15.41
N ALA A 222 17.04 -13.03 -14.50
CA ALA A 222 17.57 -14.32 -14.07
C ALA A 222 16.47 -15.22 -13.50
N ARG A 223 15.55 -14.66 -12.69
CA ARG A 223 14.45 -15.42 -12.12
C ARG A 223 13.43 -15.86 -13.15
N VAL A 224 13.03 -15.00 -14.09
CA VAL A 224 12.16 -15.37 -15.22
C VAL A 224 12.78 -16.50 -16.05
N CYS A 225 14.07 -16.41 -16.36
CA CYS A 225 14.80 -17.46 -17.08
C CYS A 225 14.88 -18.78 -16.29
N CYS A 226 15.09 -18.72 -14.98
CA CYS A 226 15.09 -19.90 -14.11
C CYS A 226 13.72 -20.59 -14.05
N LEU A 227 12.63 -19.84 -13.96
CA LEU A 227 11.27 -20.39 -13.95
C LEU A 227 10.91 -21.07 -15.28
N ARG A 228 11.34 -20.50 -16.41
CA ARG A 228 11.18 -21.12 -17.75
C ARG A 228 11.88 -22.46 -17.87
N SER A 229 13.15 -22.51 -17.42
CA SER A 229 13.93 -23.75 -17.46
C SER A 229 13.41 -24.83 -16.49
N THR A 230 12.67 -24.48 -15.43
CA THR A 230 11.93 -25.46 -14.61
C THR A 230 10.59 -25.88 -15.20
N GLY A 231 9.88 -24.97 -15.90
CA GLY A 231 8.62 -25.26 -16.59
C GLY A 231 8.76 -26.23 -17.76
N ASP A 232 9.77 -26.03 -18.61
CA ASP A 232 10.05 -26.94 -19.74
C ASP A 232 10.42 -28.36 -19.26
N ARG A 233 11.20 -28.47 -18.18
CA ARG A 233 11.56 -29.78 -17.59
C ARG A 233 10.38 -30.55 -17.00
N ASN A 234 9.28 -29.87 -16.65
CA ASN A 234 8.06 -30.50 -16.17
C ASN A 234 7.11 -30.88 -17.32
N ARG A 235 7.16 -30.17 -18.45
CA ARG A 235 6.40 -30.51 -19.68
C ARG A 235 7.01 -31.68 -20.45
N GLU A 236 8.33 -31.88 -20.39
CA GLU A 236 9.01 -33.04 -20.99
C GLU A 236 8.80 -34.36 -20.23
N LYS A 237 8.08 -34.34 -19.09
CA LYS A 237 7.82 -35.53 -18.23
C LYS A 237 6.35 -35.98 -18.22
N LEU A 238 5.50 -35.38 -19.04
CA LEU A 238 4.09 -35.74 -19.28
C LEU A 238 3.94 -36.25 -20.72
#